data_AF-A0A418RSF7-F1
#
_entry.id   AF-A0A418RSF7-F1
#
_cell.length_a   1.000
_cell.length_b   1.000
_cell.length_c   1.000
_cell.angle_alpha   90.00
_cell.angle_beta   90.00
_cell.angle_gamma   90.00
#
_symmetry.space_group_name_H-M   'P 1'
#
loop_
_entity.id
_entity.type
_entity.pdbx_description
1 polymer ?
#
loop_
_entity_poly.entity_id
_entity_poly.type
_entity_poly.pdbx_seq_one_letter_code
_entity_poly.pdbx_strand_id
1 'polypeptide(L)'
;MTTVTFDTQELVVELENSGFTRQQSETVISVLKKAQGELSTKRDIEDVRRDMRELEQRLIIKLGALIAFAIGIVAVLVKML
;
A
#
# COMPACT_ATOMS: atom_id res chain seq x y z
N MET A 1 6.78 -10.34 -0.73
CA MET A 1 6.07 -10.14 -2.01
C MET A 1 7.03 -10.46 -3.12
N THR A 2 6.68 -11.38 -4.01
CA THR A 2 7.55 -11.84 -5.10
C THR A 2 7.69 -10.72 -6.13
N THR A 3 8.87 -10.12 -6.21
CA THR A 3 9.21 -9.24 -7.33
C THR A 3 9.28 -10.11 -8.58
N VAL A 4 8.34 -9.93 -9.50
CA VAL A 4 8.39 -10.57 -10.81
C VAL A 4 9.37 -9.77 -11.66
N THR A 5 10.60 -10.24 -11.79
CA THR A 5 11.59 -9.68 -12.71
C THR A 5 11.19 -10.06 -14.14
N PHE A 6 10.99 -9.05 -14.98
CA PHE A 6 10.77 -9.24 -16.42
C PHE A 6 12.12 -9.16 -17.15
N ASP A 7 12.51 -10.25 -17.81
CA ASP A 7 13.60 -10.22 -18.77
C ASP A 7 13.09 -9.59 -20.08
N THR A 8 13.48 -8.35 -20.33
CA THR A 8 13.05 -7.64 -21.53
C THR A 8 13.62 -8.26 -22.80
N GLN A 9 14.78 -8.90 -22.73
CA GLN A 9 15.44 -9.49 -23.89
C GLN A 9 14.74 -10.80 -24.29
N GLU A 10 14.41 -11.64 -23.31
CA GLU A 10 13.64 -12.87 -23.55
C GLU A 10 12.27 -12.54 -24.16
N LEU A 11 11.60 -11.51 -23.64
CA LEU A 11 10.31 -11.05 -24.17
C LEU A 11 10.41 -10.52 -25.61
N VAL A 12 11.48 -9.81 -25.99
CA VAL A 12 11.68 -9.41 -27.41
C VAL A 12 11.78 -10.64 -28.30
N VAL A 13 12.56 -11.64 -27.89
CA VAL A 13 12.78 -12.87 -28.68
C VAL A 13 11.48 -13.64 -28.85
N GLU A 14 10.68 -13.77 -27.80
CA GLU A 14 9.38 -14.45 -27.86
C GLU A 14 8.38 -13.71 -28.77
N LEU A 15 8.37 -12.37 -28.73
CA LEU A 15 7.55 -11.55 -29.60
C LEU A 15 8.00 -11.65 -31.07
N GLU A 16 9.30 -11.59 -31.33
CA GLU A 16 9.87 -11.76 -32.68
C GLU A 16 9.56 -13.15 -33.25
N ASN A 17 9.69 -14.21 -32.45
CA ASN A 17 9.31 -15.58 -32.83
C ASN A 17 7.81 -15.73 -33.12
N SER A 18 6.98 -14.87 -32.51
CA SER A 18 5.53 -14.80 -32.74
C SER A 18 5.14 -13.94 -33.93
N GLY A 19 6.12 -13.43 -34.70
CA GLY A 19 5.89 -12.63 -35.90
C GLY A 19 5.82 -11.12 -35.67
N PHE A 20 6.14 -10.62 -34.47
CA PHE A 20 6.24 -9.19 -34.21
C PHE A 20 7.55 -8.66 -34.80
N THR A 21 7.50 -7.44 -35.35
CA THR A 21 8.73 -6.73 -35.71
C THR A 21 9.41 -6.21 -34.45
N ARG A 22 10.73 -6.02 -34.52
CA ARG A 22 11.51 -5.49 -33.39
C ARG A 22 10.92 -4.21 -32.78
N GLN A 23 10.44 -3.30 -33.64
CA GLN A 23 9.84 -2.05 -33.18
C GLN A 23 8.50 -2.26 -32.44
N GLN A 24 7.72 -3.27 -32.83
CA GLN A 24 6.50 -3.64 -32.10
C GLN A 24 6.88 -4.25 -30.74
N SER A 25 7.90 -5.10 -30.68
CA SER A 25 8.39 -5.70 -29.43
C SER A 25 8.86 -4.63 -28.43
N GLU A 26 9.63 -3.64 -28.89
CA GLU A 26 10.05 -2.50 -28.06
C GLU A 26 8.86 -1.67 -27.56
N THR A 27 7.83 -1.49 -28.40
CA THR A 27 6.60 -0.77 -28.02
C THR A 27 5.84 -1.53 -26.92
N VAL A 28 5.69 -2.84 -27.05
CA VAL A 28 5.04 -3.69 -26.04
C VAL A 28 5.77 -3.62 -24.70
N ILE A 29 7.11 -3.69 -24.72
CA ILE A 29 7.94 -3.56 -23.50
C ILE A 29 7.77 -2.19 -22.85
N SER A 30 7.73 -1.12 -23.65
CA SER A 30 7.52 0.23 -23.14
C SER A 30 6.18 0.37 -22.43
N VAL A 31 5.11 -0.15 -23.04
CA VAL A 31 3.76 -0.14 -22.45
C VAL A 31 3.71 -0.99 -21.17
N LEU A 32 4.32 -2.18 -21.16
CA LEU A 32 4.37 -3.04 -19.97
C LEU A 32 5.15 -2.41 -18.81
N LYS A 33 6.29 -1.76 -19.10
CA LYS A 33 7.06 -1.01 -18.09
C LYS A 33 6.25 0.14 -17.52
N LYS A 34 5.55 0.88 -18.38
CA LYS A 34 4.68 1.98 -17.96
C LYS A 34 3.52 1.46 -17.11
N ALA A 35 2.84 0.40 -17.55
CA ALA A 35 1.74 -0.23 -16.81
C ALA A 35 2.20 -0.78 -15.46
N GLN A 36 3.41 -1.34 -15.35
CA GLN A 36 4.00 -1.74 -14.06
C GLN A 36 4.27 -0.56 -13.13
N GLY A 37 4.78 0.56 -13.67
CA GLY A 37 4.99 1.79 -12.91
C GLY A 37 3.68 2.46 -12.48
N GLU A 38 2.65 2.35 -13.33
CA GLU A 38 1.28 2.82 -13.10
C GLU A 38 0.39 1.83 -12.35
N LEU A 39 0.95 0.76 -11.76
CA LEU A 39 0.29 -0.01 -10.70
C LEU A 39 0.17 0.86 -9.43
N SER A 40 -0.58 1.97 -9.57
CA SER A 40 -1.03 2.93 -8.57
C SER A 40 -1.55 2.22 -7.35
N THR A 41 -2.14 1.04 -7.53
CA THR A 41 -2.63 0.16 -6.48
C THR A 41 -1.60 -0.07 -5.36
N LYS A 42 -0.29 -0.12 -5.64
CA LYS A 42 0.71 -0.27 -4.56
C LYS A 42 0.82 0.98 -3.69
N ARG A 43 0.92 2.15 -4.31
CA ARG A 43 1.00 3.43 -3.61
C ARG A 43 -0.33 3.72 -2.90
N ASP A 44 -1.44 3.50 -3.58
CA ASP A 44 -2.78 3.65 -3.01
C ASP A 44 -2.99 2.70 -1.82
N ILE A 45 -2.50 1.45 -1.88
CA ILE A 45 -2.53 0.52 -0.75
C ILE A 45 -1.63 0.99 0.39
N GLU A 46 -0.45 1.54 0.10
CA GLU A 46 0.44 2.10 1.12
C GLU A 46 -0.19 3.30 1.83
N ASP A 47 -0.83 4.19 1.07
CA ASP A 47 -1.55 5.35 1.59
C ASP A 47 -2.75 4.92 2.44
N VAL A 48 -3.58 3.99 1.96
CA VAL A 48 -4.69 3.42 2.75
C VAL A 48 -4.18 2.73 4.03
N ARG A 49 -3.07 2.00 3.96
CA ARG A 49 -2.47 1.36 5.14
C ARG A 49 -1.98 2.39 6.15
N ARG A 50 -1.43 3.52 5.68
CA ARG A 50 -0.99 4.61 6.54
C ARG A 50 -2.18 5.26 7.23
N ASP A 51 -3.22 5.62 6.48
CA ASP A 51 -4.45 6.23 7.01
C ASP A 51 -5.12 5.33 8.06
N MET A 52 -5.16 4.03 7.82
CA MET A 52 -5.68 3.05 8.78
C MET A 52 -4.88 3.01 10.08
N ARG A 53 -3.54 3.06 10.02
CA ARG A 53 -2.68 3.11 11.21
C ARG A 53 -2.86 4.41 11.98
N GLU A 54 -2.99 5.53 11.28
CA GLU A 54 -3.23 6.83 11.92
C GLU A 54 -4.60 6.86 12.61
N LEU A 55 -5.63 6.27 12.00
CA LEU A 55 -6.96 6.14 12.59
C LEU A 55 -6.94 5.24 13.84
N GLU A 56 -6.26 4.10 13.77
CA GLU A 56 -6.10 3.18 14.90
C GLU A 56 -5.42 3.87 16.08
N GLN A 57 -4.30 4.57 15.85
CA GLN A 57 -3.61 5.32 16.90
C GLN A 57 -4.50 6.39 17.53
N ARG A 58 -5.23 7.17 16.72
CA ARG A 58 -6.16 8.19 17.22
C ARG A 58 -7.27 7.58 18.06
N LEU A 59 -7.79 6.41 17.68
CA LEU A 59 -8.80 5.69 18.47
C LEU A 59 -8.23 5.20 19.80
N ILE A 60 -7.05 4.58 19.79
CA ILE A 60 -6.38 4.10 21.00
C ILE A 60 -6.15 5.26 21.98
N ILE A 61 -5.65 6.41 21.50
CA ILE A 61 -5.41 7.59 22.33
C ILE A 61 -6.71 8.14 22.91
N LYS A 62 -7.77 8.29 22.08
CA LYS A 62 -9.07 8.81 22.54
C LYS A 62 -9.71 7.88 23.56
N LEU A 63 -9.71 6.57 23.32
CA LEU A 63 -10.27 5.60 24.25
C LEU A 63 -9.47 5.55 25.55
N GLY A 64 -8.14 5.53 25.46
CA GLY A 64 -7.27 5.58 26.63
C GLY A 64 -7.50 6.84 27.48
N ALA A 65 -7.63 8.00 26.84
CA ALA A 65 -7.93 9.26 27.53
C ALA A 65 -9.31 9.24 28.21
N LEU A 66 -10.35 8.73 27.53
CA LEU A 66 -11.68 8.61 28.12
C LEU A 66 -11.71 7.65 29.31
N ILE A 67 -11.02 6.51 29.20
CA ILE A 67 -10.91 5.53 30.30
C ILE A 67 -10.16 6.15 31.48
N ALA A 68 -9.02 6.79 31.24
CA ALA A 68 -8.24 7.45 32.29
C ALA A 68 -9.04 8.57 32.98
N PHE A 69 -9.81 9.34 32.20
CA PHE A 69 -10.68 10.38 32.72
C PHE A 69 -11.80 9.81 33.60
N ALA A 70 -12.48 8.76 33.14
CA ALA A 70 -13.52 8.08 33.90
C ALA A 70 -12.98 7.49 35.22
N ILE A 71 -11.82 6.82 35.17
CA ILE A 71 -11.15 6.28 36.36
C ILE A 71 -10.78 7.42 37.33
N GLY A 72 -10.27 8.55 36.82
CA GLY A 72 -9.94 9.72 37.63
C GLY A 72 -11.15 10.27 38.37
N ILE A 73 -12.29 10.41 37.70
CA ILE A 73 -13.55 10.84 38.33
C ILE A 73 -13.96 9.87 39.44
N VAL A 74 -13.99 8.57 39.14
CA VAL A 74 -14.40 7.54 40.11
C VAL A 74 -13.47 7.55 41.34
N ALA A 75 -12.16 7.68 41.14
CA ALA A 75 -11.19 7.72 42.23
C ALA A 75 -11.41 8.93 43.17
N VAL A 76 -11.72 10.10 42.60
CA VAL A 76 -12.03 11.31 43.39
C VAL A 76 -13.33 11.11 44.18
N LEU A 77 -14.37 10.54 43.56
CA LEU A 77 -15.66 10.26 44.22
C LEU A 77 -15.51 9.28 45.38
N VAL A 78 -14.78 8.18 45.19
CA VAL A 78 -14.51 7.19 46.25
C VAL A 78 -13.74 7.80 47.42
N LYS A 79 -12.83 8.73 47.16
CA LYS A 79 -12.05 9.39 48.21
C LYS A 79 -12.87 10.43 49.00
N MET A 80 -13.92 10.98 48.39
CA MET A 80 -14.77 12.01 49.02
C MET A 80 -16.01 11.44 49.75
N LEU A 81 -16.33 10.16 49.56
CA LEU A 81 -17.35 9.43 50.31
C LEU A 81 -16.75 8.77 51.56
#